data_AF-A0A0Q9IX10-F1
#
_entry.id   AF-A0A0Q9IX10-F1
#
_cell.length_a   1.000
_cell.length_b   1.000
_cell.length_c   1.000
_cell.angle_alpha   90.00
_cell.angle_beta   90.00
_cell.angle_gamma   90.00
#
_symmetry.space_group_name_H-M   'P 1'
#
loop_
_entity.id
_entity.type
_entity.pdbx_description
1 polymer ?
#
loop_
_entity_poly.entity_id
_entity_poly.type
_entity_poly.pdbx_seq_one_letter_code
_entity_poly.pdbx_strand_id
1 'polypeptide(L)'
;MTDDEDDAPALPVAKGKRLPVGRKAVVTKLWRAAKRQLDAHEARLDGLPAGAAASEADAKALAVLARTVRELVALEGATATRENKATDDADPAAGLRYAAELRKELARRLDAIADRELGEAHSEALPPGSGVSA
;
A
#
# COMPACT_ATOMS: atom_id res chain seq x y z
N MET A 1 49.79 31.95 -31.45
CA MET A 1 48.59 31.41 -32.10
C MET A 1 48.28 30.13 -31.36
N THR A 2 47.10 30.07 -30.74
CA THR A 2 46.67 29.08 -29.74
C THR A 2 45.84 28.02 -30.44
N ASP A 3 46.11 26.74 -30.16
CA ASP A 3 45.24 25.57 -30.43
C ASP A 3 45.64 24.55 -29.35
N ASP A 4 45.08 24.63 -28.15
CA ASP A 4 43.80 24.07 -27.68
C ASP A 4 43.81 22.52 -27.67
N GLU A 5 43.74 22.01 -26.43
CA GLU A 5 43.95 20.63 -26.03
C GLU A 5 42.74 19.77 -26.39
N ASP A 6 42.91 18.83 -27.33
CA ASP A 6 41.88 17.84 -27.67
C ASP A 6 41.77 16.79 -26.54
N ASP A 7 40.86 17.09 -25.62
CA ASP A 7 39.73 16.27 -25.22
C ASP A 7 39.98 14.78 -24.89
N ALA A 8 40.01 14.48 -23.59
CA ALA A 8 39.00 13.61 -22.98
C ALA A 8 39.25 13.46 -21.46
N PRO A 9 38.40 14.00 -20.57
CA PRO A 9 38.46 13.63 -19.16
C PRO A 9 37.88 12.22 -18.99
N ALA A 10 38.72 11.27 -18.58
CA ALA A 10 38.34 9.92 -18.21
C ALA A 10 37.15 9.91 -17.24
N LEU A 11 36.00 9.43 -17.71
CA LEU A 11 34.78 9.34 -16.91
C LEU A 11 34.99 8.35 -15.75
N PRO A 12 34.70 8.74 -14.49
CA PRO A 12 34.89 7.86 -13.35
C PRO A 12 33.91 6.68 -13.44
N VAL A 13 34.47 5.47 -13.48
CA VAL A 13 33.76 4.19 -13.40
C VAL A 13 32.77 4.24 -12.23
N ALA A 14 31.48 4.26 -12.56
CA ALA A 14 30.39 4.30 -11.60
C ALA A 14 30.36 3.00 -10.77
N LYS A 15 31.05 3.01 -9.62
CA LYS A 15 30.90 1.98 -8.57
C LYS A 15 29.42 1.89 -8.18
N GLY A 16 28.82 0.71 -8.40
CA GLY A 16 27.44 0.40 -8.06
C GLY A 16 27.13 0.73 -6.61
N LYS A 17 26.32 1.78 -6.41
CA LYS A 17 25.83 2.17 -5.08
C LYS A 17 24.73 1.22 -4.68
N ARG A 18 24.92 0.51 -3.56
CA ARG A 18 23.83 -0.16 -2.84
C ARG A 18 22.69 0.85 -2.64
N LEU A 19 21.47 0.56 -3.09
CA LEU A 19 20.28 1.23 -2.56
C LEU A 19 19.71 0.33 -1.45
N PRO A 20 19.70 0.73 -0.15
CA PRO A 20 18.73 0.02 0.71
C PRO A 20 18.06 0.72 1.91
N VAL A 21 18.44 1.91 2.41
CA VAL A 21 17.75 2.49 3.61
C VAL A 21 17.30 3.94 3.43
N GLY A 22 18.11 4.76 2.76
CA GLY A 22 17.79 6.18 2.54
C GLY A 22 16.51 6.41 1.74
N ARG A 23 16.25 5.60 0.70
CA ARG A 23 15.05 5.73 -0.15
C ARG A 23 13.77 5.41 0.62
N LYS A 24 13.73 4.32 1.38
CA LYS A 24 12.57 3.95 2.22
C LYS A 24 12.29 5.02 3.28
N ALA A 25 13.34 5.58 3.89
CA ALA A 25 13.20 6.67 4.85
C ALA A 25 12.62 7.94 4.20
N VAL A 26 13.04 8.28 2.97
CA VAL A 26 12.50 9.41 2.20
C VAL A 26 11.03 9.16 1.83
N VAL A 27 10.67 7.99 1.33
CA VAL A 27 9.28 7.62 1.02
C VAL A 27 8.40 7.69 2.27
N THR A 28 8.88 7.15 3.40
CA THR A 28 8.13 7.18 4.68
C THR A 28 7.95 8.62 5.19
N LYS A 29 8.92 9.50 4.96
CA LYS A 29 8.80 10.93 5.30
C LYS A 29 7.82 11.64 4.38
N LEU A 30 7.89 11.40 3.08
CA LEU A 30 6.95 11.95 2.08
C LEU A 30 5.52 11.50 2.39
N TRP A 31 5.31 10.22 2.70
CA TRP A 31 4.01 9.68 3.08
C TRP A 31 3.46 10.36 4.34
N ARG A 32 4.28 10.51 5.38
CA ARG A 32 3.87 11.21 6.61
C ARG A 32 3.55 12.68 6.37
N ALA A 33 4.30 13.35 5.49
CA ALA A 33 4.03 14.74 5.12
C ALA A 33 2.71 14.86 4.35
N ALA A 34 2.49 14.01 3.35
CA ALA A 34 1.26 13.97 2.58
C ALA A 34 0.04 13.70 3.47
N LYS A 35 0.14 12.75 4.40
CA LYS A 35 -0.92 12.48 5.38
C LYS A 35 -1.25 13.70 6.25
N ARG A 36 -0.23 14.36 6.81
CA ARG A 36 -0.44 15.60 7.59
C ARG A 36 -1.07 16.72 6.78
N GLN A 37 -0.74 16.83 5.49
CA GLN A 37 -1.36 17.80 4.61
C GLN A 37 -2.83 17.46 4.37
N LEU A 38 -3.16 16.19 4.13
CA LEU A 38 -4.55 15.73 4.00
C LEU A 38 -5.36 16.02 5.26
N ASP A 39 -4.86 15.62 6.44
CA ASP A 39 -5.53 15.87 7.73
C ASP A 39 -5.78 17.38 7.95
N ALA A 40 -4.84 18.23 7.53
CA ALA A 40 -5.00 19.70 7.62
C ALA A 40 -6.01 20.26 6.61
N HIS A 41 -6.17 19.62 5.43
CA HIS A 41 -7.22 19.99 4.47
C HIS A 41 -8.60 19.53 4.97
N GLU A 42 -8.71 18.33 5.53
CA GLU A 42 -9.94 17.81 6.13
C GLU A 42 -10.42 18.72 7.26
N ALA A 43 -9.55 19.10 8.19
CA ALA A 43 -9.89 20.04 9.26
C ALA A 43 -10.37 21.42 8.75
N ARG A 44 -9.92 21.85 7.57
CA ARG A 44 -10.44 23.08 6.93
C ARG A 44 -11.81 22.86 6.30
N LEU A 45 -12.04 21.70 5.68
CA LEU A 45 -13.33 21.31 5.11
C LEU A 45 -14.40 21.14 6.19
N ASP A 46 -14.05 20.58 7.35
CA ASP A 46 -14.97 20.45 8.49
C ASP A 46 -15.40 21.81 9.07
N GLY A 47 -14.58 22.85 8.88
CA GLY A 47 -14.88 24.22 9.27
C GLY A 47 -15.74 24.99 8.26
N LEU A 48 -16.01 24.43 7.08
CA LEU A 48 -16.84 25.08 6.05
C LEU A 48 -18.33 24.77 6.29
N PRO A 49 -19.22 25.77 6.15
CA PRO A 49 -20.66 25.54 6.25
C PRO A 49 -21.12 24.57 5.15
N ALA A 50 -22.03 23.66 5.50
CA ALA A 50 -22.55 22.66 4.58
C ALA A 50 -23.08 23.33 3.29
N GLY A 51 -22.53 22.93 2.14
CA GLY A 51 -22.87 23.49 0.83
C GLY A 51 -21.91 24.57 0.30
N ALA A 52 -20.89 24.97 1.07
CA ALA A 52 -19.80 25.80 0.55
C ALA A 52 -18.89 24.97 -0.38
N ALA A 53 -18.65 25.46 -1.60
CA ALA A 53 -17.72 24.82 -2.52
C ALA A 53 -16.30 24.92 -1.99
N ALA A 54 -15.56 23.81 -1.99
CA ALA A 54 -14.13 23.81 -1.72
C ALA A 54 -13.41 24.74 -2.71
N SER A 55 -12.37 25.43 -2.24
CA SER A 55 -11.69 26.43 -3.07
C SER A 55 -10.99 25.77 -4.28
N GLU A 56 -10.83 26.51 -5.38
CA GLU A 56 -10.07 26.05 -6.55
C GLU A 56 -8.62 25.67 -6.17
N ALA A 57 -8.04 26.38 -5.20
CA ALA A 57 -6.73 26.08 -4.65
C ALA A 57 -6.70 24.71 -3.95
N ASP A 58 -7.75 24.36 -3.19
CA ASP A 58 -7.87 23.04 -2.56
C ASP A 58 -8.03 21.93 -3.61
N ALA A 59 -8.85 22.14 -4.65
CA ALA A 59 -8.99 21.18 -5.74
C ALA A 59 -7.65 20.91 -6.46
N LYS A 60 -6.86 21.96 -6.71
CA LYS A 60 -5.51 21.85 -7.28
C LYS A 60 -4.55 21.10 -6.34
N ALA A 61 -4.58 21.41 -5.04
CA ALA A 61 -3.76 20.71 -4.05
C ALA A 61 -4.09 19.21 -4.00
N LEU A 62 -5.39 18.86 -4.00
CA LEU A 62 -5.86 17.47 -4.03
C LEU A 62 -5.44 16.74 -5.31
N ALA A 63 -5.54 17.40 -6.47
CA ALA A 63 -5.09 16.81 -7.74
C ALA A 63 -3.58 16.51 -7.74
N VAL A 64 -2.76 17.41 -7.21
CA VAL A 64 -1.32 17.20 -7.05
C VAL A 64 -1.04 16.05 -6.10
N LEU A 65 -1.74 15.97 -4.96
CA LEU A 65 -1.57 14.89 -3.99
C LEU A 65 -1.99 13.52 -4.55
N ALA A 66 -3.09 13.45 -5.29
CA ALA A 66 -3.51 12.23 -5.98
C ALA A 66 -2.46 11.78 -7.02
N ARG A 67 -1.87 12.74 -7.75
CA ARG A 67 -0.78 12.45 -8.70
C ARG A 67 0.47 11.92 -8.00
N THR A 68 0.92 12.54 -6.91
CA THR A 68 2.12 12.09 -6.19
C THR A 68 1.92 10.71 -5.57
N VAL A 69 0.74 10.40 -5.05
CA VAL A 69 0.40 9.04 -4.57
C VAL A 69 0.48 8.03 -5.71
N ARG A 70 -0.08 8.34 -6.89
CA ARG A 70 0.03 7.46 -8.07
C ARG A 70 1.48 7.24 -8.50
N GLU A 71 2.29 8.29 -8.49
CA GLU A 71 3.72 8.21 -8.81
C GLU A 71 4.49 7.37 -7.78
N LEU A 72 4.19 7.50 -6.49
CA LEU A 72 4.80 6.67 -5.44
C LEU A 72 4.43 5.18 -5.62
N VAL A 73 3.16 4.87 -5.89
CA VAL A 73 2.72 3.50 -6.16
C VAL A 73 3.40 2.92 -7.41
N ALA A 74 3.55 3.72 -8.47
CA ALA A 74 4.28 3.31 -9.67
C ALA A 74 5.76 3.03 -9.39
N LEU A 75 6.40 3.85 -8.53
CA LEU A 75 7.78 3.63 -8.10
C LEU A 75 7.94 2.36 -7.26
N GLU A 76 6.98 2.04 -6.39
CA GLU A 76 6.94 0.79 -5.62
C GLU A 76 6.73 -0.43 -6.53
N GLY A 77 5.81 -0.35 -7.50
CA GLY A 77 5.57 -1.39 -8.49
C GLY A 77 6.77 -1.65 -9.41
N ALA A 78 7.49 -0.61 -9.81
CA ALA A 78 8.72 -0.73 -10.59
C ALA A 78 9.87 -1.37 -9.78
N THR A 79 9.95 -1.08 -8.48
CA THR A 79 10.90 -1.77 -7.59
C THR A 79 10.51 -3.23 -7.36
N ALA A 80 9.22 -3.51 -7.16
CA ALA A 80 8.71 -4.87 -7.03
C ALA A 80 8.91 -5.67 -8.31
N THR A 81 8.72 -5.09 -9.50
CA THR A 81 8.99 -5.76 -10.78
C THR A 81 10.48 -6.06 -10.96
N ARG A 82 11.36 -5.19 -10.47
CA ARG A 82 12.82 -5.38 -10.54
C ARG A 82 13.32 -6.42 -9.53
N GLU A 83 12.80 -6.40 -8.31
CA GLU A 83 13.03 -7.46 -7.32
C GLU A 83 12.42 -8.78 -7.78
N ASN A 84 11.22 -8.75 -8.37
CA ASN A 84 10.55 -9.94 -8.88
C ASN A 84 11.34 -10.56 -10.05
N LYS A 85 11.93 -9.75 -10.94
CA LYS A 85 12.86 -10.24 -11.97
C LYS A 85 14.18 -10.79 -11.39
N ALA A 86 14.60 -10.34 -10.21
CA ALA A 86 15.75 -10.91 -9.50
C ALA A 86 15.39 -12.18 -8.70
N THR A 87 14.12 -12.36 -8.33
CA THR A 87 13.58 -13.60 -7.74
C THR A 87 12.92 -14.54 -8.74
N ASP A 88 12.75 -14.15 -10.01
CA ASP A 88 12.23 -14.98 -11.12
C ASP A 88 13.22 -16.09 -11.51
N ASP A 89 14.44 -16.01 -10.97
CA ASP A 89 15.42 -17.11 -10.94
C ASP A 89 15.09 -18.14 -9.83
N ALA A 90 13.97 -17.99 -9.10
CA ALA A 90 13.45 -18.98 -8.17
C ALA A 90 12.46 -19.93 -8.88
N ASP A 91 12.62 -21.22 -8.62
CA ASP A 91 11.83 -22.32 -9.16
C ASP A 91 10.32 -22.00 -9.23
N PRO A 92 9.70 -21.90 -10.44
CA PRO A 92 8.29 -21.59 -10.59
C PRO A 92 7.37 -22.63 -9.90
N ALA A 93 7.85 -23.86 -9.69
CA ALA A 93 7.12 -24.86 -8.93
C ALA A 93 7.03 -24.51 -7.42
N ALA A 94 7.99 -23.75 -6.87
CA ALA A 94 7.91 -23.28 -5.49
C ALA A 94 6.78 -22.26 -5.30
N GLY A 95 6.56 -21.37 -6.28
CA GLY A 95 5.44 -20.43 -6.28
C GLY A 95 4.08 -21.13 -6.32
N LEU A 96 3.95 -22.18 -7.13
CA LEU A 96 2.73 -22.99 -7.20
C LEU A 96 2.44 -23.74 -5.89
N ARG A 97 3.47 -24.30 -5.23
CA ARG A 97 3.35 -24.95 -3.91
C ARG A 97 2.89 -23.95 -2.85
N TYR A 98 3.48 -22.76 -2.82
CA TYR A 98 3.07 -21.70 -1.89
C TYR A 98 1.62 -21.26 -2.10
N ALA A 99 1.22 -21.06 -3.36
CA ALA A 99 -0.17 -20.72 -3.69
C ALA A 99 -1.16 -21.84 -3.30
N ALA A 100 -0.75 -23.10 -3.38
CA ALA A 100 -1.57 -24.22 -2.91
C ALA A 100 -1.75 -24.20 -1.38
N GLU A 101 -0.68 -23.94 -0.63
CA GLU A 101 -0.76 -23.81 0.85
C GLU A 101 -1.61 -22.62 1.29
N LEU A 102 -1.49 -21.48 0.60
CA LEU A 102 -2.33 -20.31 0.88
C LEU A 102 -3.81 -20.61 0.68
N ARG A 103 -4.17 -21.34 -0.40
CA ARG A 103 -5.56 -21.73 -0.66
C ARG A 103 -6.10 -22.66 0.42
N LYS A 104 -5.30 -23.63 0.90
CA LYS A 104 -5.69 -24.53 1.99
C LYS A 104 -5.93 -23.76 3.30
N GLU A 105 -5.02 -22.86 3.65
CA GLU A 105 -5.13 -22.07 4.87
C GLU A 105 -6.32 -21.09 4.81
N LEU A 106 -6.62 -20.53 3.63
CA LEU A 106 -7.81 -19.71 3.43
C LEU A 106 -9.09 -20.53 3.60
N ALA A 107 -9.17 -21.72 3.00
CA ALA A 107 -10.31 -22.61 3.18
C ALA A 107 -10.54 -22.94 4.66
N ARG A 108 -9.50 -23.32 5.38
CA ARG A 108 -9.57 -23.59 6.83
C ARG A 108 -10.10 -22.40 7.63
N ARG A 109 -9.69 -21.17 7.29
CA ARG A 109 -10.15 -19.96 7.98
C ARG A 109 -11.60 -19.64 7.67
N LEU A 110 -12.03 -19.84 6.43
CA LEU A 110 -13.42 -19.67 6.04
C LEU A 110 -14.31 -20.70 6.72
N ASP A 111 -13.88 -21.96 6.80
CA ASP A 111 -14.58 -23.02 7.53
C ASP A 111 -14.72 -22.65 9.01
N ALA A 112 -13.63 -22.18 9.65
CA ALA A 112 -13.67 -21.75 11.06
C ALA A 112 -14.61 -20.56 11.31
N ILE A 113 -14.73 -19.64 10.35
CA ILE A 113 -15.68 -18.51 10.42
C ILE A 113 -17.11 -19.03 10.25
N ALA A 114 -17.36 -19.90 9.26
CA ALA A 114 -18.67 -20.49 9.03
C ALA A 114 -19.15 -21.31 10.24
N ASP A 115 -18.28 -22.12 10.84
CA ASP A 115 -18.58 -22.88 12.05
C ASP A 115 -18.90 -21.97 13.25
N ARG A 116 -18.18 -20.84 13.38
CA ARG A 116 -18.44 -19.84 14.42
C ARG A 116 -19.82 -19.19 14.22
N GLU A 117 -20.15 -18.78 13.00
CA GLU A 117 -21.43 -18.14 12.68
C GLU A 117 -22.62 -19.12 12.81
N LEU A 118 -22.45 -20.37 12.38
CA LEU A 118 -23.46 -21.42 12.55
C LEU A 118 -23.65 -21.80 14.03
N GLY A 119 -22.57 -21.85 14.82
CA GLY A 119 -22.65 -22.08 16.27
C GLY A 119 -23.35 -20.94 17.03
N GLU A 120 -23.14 -19.69 16.61
CA GLU A 120 -23.79 -18.51 17.16
C GLU A 120 -25.30 -18.50 16.83
N ALA A 121 -25.68 -18.82 15.59
CA ALA A 121 -27.08 -18.96 15.18
C ALA A 121 -27.83 -20.11 15.87
N HIS A 122 -27.15 -21.24 16.17
CA HIS A 122 -27.76 -22.37 16.85
C HIS A 122 -27.97 -22.13 18.36
N SER A 123 -27.23 -21.18 18.93
CA SER A 123 -27.31 -20.77 20.33
C SER A 123 -28.44 -19.76 20.59
N GLU A 124 -28.78 -18.95 19.59
CA GLU A 124 -29.87 -17.96 19.66
C GLU A 124 -31.27 -18.57 19.38
N ALA A 125 -31.32 -19.76 18.79
CA ALA A 125 -32.57 -20.44 18.40
C ALA A 125 -33.25 -21.28 19.52
N LEU A 126 -32.73 -21.29 20.76
CA LEU A 126 -33.37 -22.00 21.88
C LEU A 126 -34.21 -21.01 22.72
N PRO A 127 -35.55 -20.95 22.55
CA PRO A 127 -36.39 -20.12 23.41
C PRO A 127 -36.38 -20.67 24.85
N PRO A 128 -36.39 -19.81 25.90
CA PRO A 128 -36.57 -20.26 27.26
C PRO A 128 -37.94 -20.93 27.37
N GLY A 129 -37.92 -22.26 27.54
CA GLY A 129 -39.11 -23.08 27.73
C GLY A 129 -39.97 -22.51 28.85
N SER A 130 -41.20 -22.13 28.50
CA SER A 130 -42.22 -21.70 29.45
C SER A 130 -42.58 -22.87 30.35
N GLY A 131 -42.08 -22.87 31.59
CA GLY A 131 -42.54 -23.76 32.64
C GLY A 131 -43.86 -23.24 33.22
N VAL A 132 -44.97 -23.56 32.55
CA VAL A 132 -46.31 -23.60 33.17
C VAL A 132 -46.40 -24.91 33.96
N SER A 133 -46.58 -24.82 35.28
CA SER A 133 -47.10 -25.84 36.22
C SER A 133 -47.07 -25.19 37.61
N ALA A 134 -48.07 -25.22 38.48
CA ALA A 134 -49.42 -25.76 38.51
C ALA A 134 -50.18 -24.94 39.58
#